data_AF-A0A357VJP4-F1
#
_entry.id   AF-A0A357VJP4-F1
#
_cell.length_a   1.000
_cell.length_b   1.000
_cell.length_c   1.000
_cell.angle_alpha   90.00
_cell.angle_beta   90.00
_cell.angle_gamma   90.00
#
_symmetry.space_group_name_H-M   'P 1'
#
loop_
_entity.id
_entity.type
_entity.pdbx_description
1 polymer ?
#
loop_
_entity_poly.entity_id
_entity_poly.type
_entity_poly.pdbx_seq_one_letter_code
_entity_poly.pdbx_strand_id
1 'polypeptide(L)'
;MFKVLVINPGSTSTKVALYEDEKEIVRSDITHDVETLKNYKSVIEQLDLRLEAINKWLSENGIKVLELSAIVVRGGLIKPVQSGTYVVNDIMLEDLRKGVGGEHPSNLGGIIGRALADPYGIPVYTLDPVAVDEMEDVARISGLPELPRKSQSHALNIKACIHRYARENNLKEEELNMIVAHMGGGISVAAIKGGRIVDVNNANQMGPFSPERTGSLPSMKVVEMCYSGKYT
;
A
#
# COMPACT_ATOMS: atom_id res chain seq x y z
N MET A 1 10.84 25.42 3.40
CA MET A 1 11.49 24.14 3.71
C MET A 1 10.48 23.28 4.42
N PHE A 2 10.12 22.16 3.83
CA PHE A 2 9.18 21.18 4.37
C PHE A 2 9.94 19.98 4.91
N LYS A 3 9.68 19.60 6.16
CA LYS A 3 10.20 18.35 6.76
C LYS A 3 9.12 17.28 6.68
N VAL A 4 9.37 16.21 5.93
CA VAL A 4 8.38 15.15 5.70
C VAL A 4 8.91 13.81 6.19
N LEU A 5 8.22 13.20 7.14
CA LEU A 5 8.49 11.84 7.58
C LEU A 5 7.68 10.86 6.73
N VAL A 6 8.34 9.92 6.09
CA VAL A 6 7.72 8.86 5.27
C VAL A 6 7.76 7.54 6.04
N ILE A 7 6.61 6.87 6.17
CA ILE A 7 6.48 5.59 6.90
C ILE A 7 5.83 4.55 5.99
N ASN A 8 6.50 3.40 5.84
CA ASN A 8 6.01 2.29 5.02
C ASN A 8 6.13 0.96 5.80
N PRO A 9 5.06 0.54 6.50
CA PRO A 9 5.00 -0.78 7.11
C PRO A 9 4.89 -1.87 6.03
N GLY A 10 5.82 -2.83 6.07
CA GLY A 10 5.79 -4.07 5.30
C GLY A 10 5.62 -5.30 6.21
N SER A 11 5.63 -6.49 5.61
CA SER A 11 5.42 -7.77 6.30
C SER A 11 6.37 -7.95 7.49
N THR A 12 7.68 -7.90 7.22
CA THR A 12 8.74 -8.16 8.22
C THR A 12 9.61 -6.94 8.50
N SER A 13 9.28 -5.78 7.93
CA SER A 13 10.04 -4.54 8.14
C SER A 13 9.14 -3.32 8.16
N THR A 14 9.66 -2.20 8.64
CA THR A 14 9.06 -0.88 8.50
C THR A 14 10.11 0.08 7.99
N LYS A 15 9.91 0.56 6.76
CA LYS A 15 10.83 1.54 6.17
C LYS A 15 10.42 2.93 6.63
N VAL A 16 11.39 3.70 7.08
CA VAL A 16 11.21 5.08 7.53
C VAL A 16 12.25 5.97 6.87
N ALA A 17 11.85 7.18 6.51
CA ALA A 17 12.76 8.16 5.95
C ALA A 17 12.31 9.58 6.30
N LEU A 18 13.28 10.47 6.50
CA LEU A 18 13.04 11.90 6.63
C LEU A 18 13.54 12.61 5.37
N TYR A 19 12.69 13.46 4.80
CA TYR A 19 13.02 14.35 3.70
C TYR A 19 12.95 15.80 4.15
N GLU A 20 13.88 16.61 3.65
CA GLU A 20 13.82 18.07 3.67
C GLU A 20 13.66 18.56 2.24
N ASP A 21 12.48 19.10 1.93
CA ASP A 21 12.03 19.35 0.57
C ASP A 21 12.21 18.08 -0.30
N GLU A 22 13.10 18.08 -1.30
CA GLU A 22 13.36 16.92 -2.17
C GLU A 22 14.56 16.06 -1.71
N LYS A 23 15.26 16.47 -0.65
CA LYS A 23 16.48 15.83 -0.20
C LYS A 23 16.20 14.77 0.87
N GLU A 24 16.60 13.53 0.60
CA GLU A 24 16.64 12.47 1.63
C GLU A 24 17.71 12.81 2.67
N ILE A 25 17.30 12.98 3.93
CA ILE A 25 18.21 13.27 5.05
C ILE A 25 18.67 12.00 5.73
N VAL A 26 17.73 11.11 6.02
CA VAL A 26 18.02 9.80 6.59
C VAL A 26 16.94 8.81 6.19
N ARG A 27 17.36 7.56 5.96
CA ARG A 27 16.48 6.44 5.67
C ARG A 27 16.96 5.21 6.42
N SER A 28 16.02 4.40 6.91
CA SER A 28 16.33 3.10 7.51
C SER A 28 15.22 2.10 7.27
N ASP A 29 15.61 0.83 7.23
CA ASP A 29 14.70 -0.30 7.19
C ASP A 29 14.72 -0.96 8.58
N ILE A 30 13.68 -0.74 9.38
CA ILE A 30 13.56 -1.32 10.72
C ILE A 30 13.05 -2.76 10.54
N THR A 31 13.90 -3.75 10.81
CA THR A 31 13.53 -5.16 10.74
C THR A 31 12.77 -5.59 12.00
N HIS A 32 11.70 -6.34 11.80
CA HIS A 32 10.91 -6.95 12.87
C HIS A 32 11.16 -8.45 12.89
N ASP A 33 11.43 -9.00 14.07
CA ASP A 33 11.66 -10.43 14.23
C ASP A 33 10.39 -11.23 13.88
N VAL A 34 10.55 -12.23 13.01
CA VAL A 34 9.42 -13.01 12.47
C VAL A 34 8.76 -13.85 13.56
N GLU A 35 9.54 -14.42 14.48
CA GLU A 35 9.00 -15.22 15.59
C GLU A 35 8.19 -14.34 16.55
N THR A 36 8.63 -13.12 16.79
CA THR A 36 7.88 -12.12 17.55
C THR A 36 6.58 -11.73 16.85
N LEU A 37 6.62 -11.50 15.52
CA LEU A 37 5.43 -11.14 14.75
C LEU A 37 4.36 -12.25 14.71
N LYS A 38 4.78 -13.53 14.71
CA LYS A 38 3.87 -14.69 14.74
C LYS A 38 3.05 -14.79 16.03
N ASN A 39 3.46 -14.13 17.10
CA ASN A 39 2.74 -14.15 18.38
C ASN A 39 1.47 -13.27 18.35
N TYR A 40 1.34 -12.38 17.36
CA TYR A 40 0.18 -11.52 17.19
C TYR A 40 -0.89 -12.22 16.33
N LYS A 41 -2.16 -12.12 16.75
CA LYS A 41 -3.27 -12.78 16.06
C LYS A 41 -3.73 -12.03 14.83
N SER A 42 -3.50 -10.73 14.80
CA SER A 42 -3.89 -9.84 13.71
C SER A 42 -2.82 -8.78 13.48
N VAL A 43 -2.86 -8.15 12.31
CA VAL A 43 -1.90 -7.09 11.97
C VAL A 43 -2.06 -5.90 12.92
N ILE A 44 -3.27 -5.57 13.35
CA ILE A 44 -3.52 -4.38 14.18
C ILE A 44 -2.90 -4.48 15.58
N GLU A 45 -2.77 -5.68 16.14
CA GLU A 45 -2.12 -5.90 17.44
C GLU A 45 -0.61 -5.59 17.40
N GLN A 46 0.00 -5.51 16.21
CA GLN A 46 1.40 -5.12 16.03
C GLN A 46 1.63 -3.60 16.13
N LEU A 47 0.58 -2.80 16.38
CA LEU A 47 0.66 -1.34 16.39
C LEU A 47 1.73 -0.83 17.36
N ASP A 48 1.66 -1.25 18.62
CA ASP A 48 2.54 -0.73 19.68
C ASP A 48 3.99 -1.10 19.40
N LEU A 49 4.25 -2.36 19.03
CA LEU A 49 5.58 -2.83 18.63
C LEU A 49 6.19 -1.93 17.54
N ARG A 50 5.42 -1.63 16.48
CA ARG A 50 5.93 -0.84 15.35
C ARG A 50 6.06 0.63 15.72
N LEU A 51 5.15 1.17 16.52
CA LEU A 51 5.18 2.55 16.99
C LEU A 51 6.39 2.80 17.89
N GLU A 52 6.67 1.89 18.83
CA GLU A 52 7.87 1.93 19.68
C GLU A 52 9.15 1.92 18.86
N ALA A 53 9.24 1.05 17.85
CA ALA A 53 10.40 0.96 16.99
C ALA A 53 10.63 2.27 16.17
N ILE A 54 9.56 2.90 15.71
CA ILE A 54 9.64 4.21 15.01
C ILE A 54 10.04 5.32 15.99
N ASN A 55 9.47 5.37 17.19
CA ASN A 55 9.84 6.36 18.20
C ASN A 55 11.31 6.25 18.60
N LYS A 56 11.82 5.03 18.74
CA LYS A 56 13.25 4.77 18.96
C LYS A 56 14.09 5.33 17.81
N TRP A 57 13.72 5.04 16.57
CA TRP A 57 14.42 5.55 15.39
C TRP A 57 14.40 7.08 15.29
N LEU A 58 13.26 7.72 15.60
CA LEU A 58 13.15 9.18 15.66
C LEU A 58 14.11 9.76 16.70
N SER A 59 14.16 9.17 17.90
CA SER A 59 15.05 9.59 18.97
C SER A 59 16.53 9.43 18.61
N GLU A 60 16.92 8.30 18.01
CA GLU A 60 18.30 8.03 17.59
C GLU A 60 18.81 9.02 16.55
N ASN A 61 17.91 9.53 15.70
CA ASN A 61 18.23 10.52 14.67
C ASN A 61 17.98 11.97 15.11
N GLY A 62 17.59 12.19 16.38
CA GLY A 62 17.29 13.53 16.91
C GLY A 62 16.10 14.22 16.24
N ILE A 63 15.18 13.46 15.64
CA ILE A 63 14.02 13.97 14.91
C ILE A 63 12.89 14.23 15.91
N LYS A 64 12.46 15.50 15.99
CA LYS A 64 11.30 15.88 16.78
C LYS A 64 10.06 15.94 15.89
N VAL A 65 9.02 15.19 16.27
CA VAL A 65 7.77 15.14 15.50
C VAL A 65 7.18 16.53 15.30
N LEU A 66 7.20 17.40 16.33
CA LEU A 66 6.70 18.79 16.26
C LEU A 66 7.36 19.66 15.17
N GLU A 67 8.55 19.29 14.68
CA GLU A 67 9.25 20.03 13.62
C GLU A 67 8.85 19.56 12.21
N LEU A 68 8.08 18.48 12.10
CA LEU A 68 7.62 17.96 10.83
C LEU A 68 6.50 18.84 10.26
N SER A 69 6.56 19.06 8.96
CA SER A 69 5.48 19.71 8.21
C SER A 69 4.35 18.73 7.88
N ALA A 70 4.68 17.45 7.70
CA ALA A 70 3.72 16.38 7.43
C ALA A 70 4.31 15.01 7.72
N ILE A 71 3.43 14.03 7.95
CA ILE A 71 3.77 12.60 7.90
C ILE A 71 3.08 11.99 6.67
N VAL A 72 3.83 11.25 5.86
CA VAL A 72 3.31 10.54 4.69
C VAL A 72 3.42 9.05 4.94
N VAL A 73 2.33 8.31 4.72
CA VAL A 73 2.27 6.89 5.02
C VAL A 73 1.81 6.08 3.82
N ARG A 74 2.34 4.87 3.68
CA ARG A 74 1.81 3.91 2.70
C ARG A 74 0.35 3.61 3.00
N GLY A 75 -0.50 3.71 1.98
CA GLY A 75 -1.93 3.43 2.09
C GLY A 75 -2.25 1.96 2.33
N GLY A 76 -3.26 1.73 3.15
CA GLY A 76 -3.80 0.40 3.46
C GLY A 76 -4.89 -0.07 2.49
N LEU A 77 -5.51 -1.19 2.86
CA LEU A 77 -6.65 -1.80 2.18
C LEU A 77 -7.97 -1.19 2.69
N ILE A 78 -8.21 0.05 2.29
CA ILE A 78 -9.46 0.79 2.57
C ILE A 78 -10.52 0.52 1.50
N LYS A 79 -11.67 1.19 1.59
CA LYS A 79 -12.67 1.20 0.52
C LYS A 79 -12.08 1.77 -0.79
N PRO A 80 -12.63 1.40 -1.96
CA PRO A 80 -12.16 1.91 -3.24
C PRO A 80 -12.13 3.44 -3.31
N VAL A 81 -11.03 4.00 -3.82
CA VAL A 81 -10.83 5.44 -4.03
C VAL A 81 -10.16 5.70 -5.38
N GLN A 82 -10.21 6.93 -5.88
CA GLN A 82 -9.45 7.32 -7.07
C GLN A 82 -7.95 7.47 -6.76
N SER A 83 -7.09 7.53 -7.78
CA SER A 83 -5.70 7.93 -7.54
C SER A 83 -5.61 9.35 -6.96
N GLY A 84 -4.56 9.61 -6.20
CA GLY A 84 -4.29 10.92 -5.60
C GLY A 84 -3.77 10.87 -4.16
N THR A 85 -3.63 12.07 -3.61
CA THR A 85 -3.19 12.31 -2.24
C THR A 85 -4.38 12.56 -1.33
N TYR A 86 -4.48 11.80 -0.25
CA TYR A 86 -5.56 11.87 0.71
C TYR A 86 -5.03 12.21 2.09
N VAL A 87 -5.76 13.04 2.83
CA VAL A 87 -5.57 13.19 4.27
C VAL A 87 -6.07 11.92 4.95
N VAL A 88 -5.28 11.39 5.90
CA VAL A 88 -5.70 10.25 6.73
C VAL A 88 -6.71 10.75 7.77
N ASN A 89 -7.99 10.73 7.42
CA ASN A 89 -9.07 11.13 8.31
C ASN A 89 -9.60 9.96 9.17
N ASP A 90 -10.57 10.24 10.04
CA ASP A 90 -11.10 9.24 10.97
C ASP A 90 -11.89 8.12 10.26
N ILE A 91 -12.55 8.44 9.13
CA ILE A 91 -13.22 7.45 8.29
C ILE A 91 -12.21 6.44 7.74
N MET A 92 -11.07 6.93 7.26
CA MET A 92 -9.99 6.08 6.78
C MET A 92 -9.41 5.23 7.92
N LEU A 93 -9.21 5.80 9.11
CA LEU A 93 -8.74 5.04 10.27
C LEU A 93 -9.70 3.90 10.63
N GLU A 94 -11.00 4.14 10.60
CA GLU A 94 -12.01 3.11 10.85
C GLU A 94 -11.92 1.97 9.83
N ASP A 95 -11.81 2.30 8.54
CA ASP A 95 -11.64 1.31 7.46
C ASP A 95 -10.37 0.47 7.64
N LEU A 96 -9.25 1.12 8.02
CA LEU A 96 -7.97 0.46 8.28
C LEU A 96 -8.04 -0.48 9.50
N ARG A 97 -8.73 -0.07 10.56
CA ARG A 97 -8.90 -0.87 11.78
C ARG A 97 -9.82 -2.07 11.57
N LYS A 98 -10.90 -1.90 10.82
CA LYS A 98 -11.84 -2.98 10.48
C LYS A 98 -11.29 -3.93 9.41
N GLY A 99 -10.26 -3.52 8.67
CA GLY A 99 -9.72 -4.31 7.56
C GLY A 99 -10.74 -4.52 6.44
N VAL A 100 -11.51 -3.48 6.09
CA VAL A 100 -12.62 -3.59 5.12
C VAL A 100 -12.18 -4.14 3.75
N GLY A 101 -10.94 -3.87 3.32
CA GLY A 101 -10.34 -4.42 2.11
C GLY A 101 -9.44 -5.65 2.34
N GLY A 102 -9.37 -6.14 3.58
CA GLY A 102 -8.49 -7.22 4.04
C GLY A 102 -7.45 -6.76 5.07
N GLU A 103 -6.84 -7.73 5.76
CA GLU A 103 -5.70 -7.48 6.65
C GLU A 103 -4.38 -7.45 5.88
N HIS A 104 -3.61 -6.37 6.06
CA HIS A 104 -2.27 -6.25 5.50
C HIS A 104 -1.44 -5.28 6.36
N PRO A 105 -0.12 -5.48 6.52
CA PRO A 105 0.76 -4.60 7.30
C PRO A 105 0.64 -3.11 6.97
N SER A 106 0.40 -2.76 5.71
CA SER A 106 0.20 -1.37 5.29
C SER A 106 -1.04 -0.72 5.92
N ASN A 107 -1.98 -1.48 6.48
CA ASN A 107 -3.11 -0.93 7.21
C ASN A 107 -2.66 -0.14 8.45
N LEU A 108 -1.52 -0.53 9.05
CA LEU A 108 -0.94 0.19 10.17
C LEU A 108 -0.37 1.56 9.78
N GLY A 109 -0.12 1.83 8.50
CA GLY A 109 0.50 3.08 8.05
C GLY A 109 -0.28 4.30 8.53
N GLY A 110 -1.56 4.39 8.16
CA GLY A 110 -2.46 5.47 8.60
C GLY A 110 -2.59 5.57 10.12
N ILE A 111 -2.70 4.43 10.79
CA ILE A 111 -2.90 4.35 12.25
C ILE A 111 -1.65 4.87 12.99
N ILE A 112 -0.46 4.41 12.60
CA ILE A 112 0.82 4.86 13.14
C ILE A 112 1.03 6.35 12.86
N GLY A 113 0.78 6.78 11.63
CA GLY A 113 0.95 8.18 11.23
C GLY A 113 0.10 9.11 12.11
N ARG A 114 -1.19 8.79 12.30
CA ARG A 114 -2.09 9.56 13.17
C ARG A 114 -1.70 9.48 14.65
N ALA A 115 -1.28 8.31 15.13
CA ALA A 115 -0.79 8.16 16.51
C ALA A 115 0.43 9.07 16.81
N LEU A 116 1.32 9.26 15.85
CA LEU A 116 2.46 10.17 15.98
C LEU A 116 2.06 11.64 15.83
N ALA A 117 1.17 11.95 14.89
CA ALA A 117 0.92 13.32 14.45
C ALA A 117 -0.15 14.07 15.27
N ASP A 118 -1.17 13.36 15.74
CA ASP A 118 -2.34 13.96 16.43
C ASP A 118 -1.96 14.78 17.67
N PRO A 119 -1.00 14.35 18.54
CA PRO A 119 -0.56 15.13 19.69
C PRO A 119 0.03 16.51 19.33
N TYR A 120 0.47 16.69 18.09
CA TYR A 120 1.13 17.90 17.60
C TYR A 120 0.32 18.64 16.53
N GLY A 121 -0.86 18.14 16.16
CA GLY A 121 -1.70 18.73 15.11
C GLY A 121 -1.07 18.69 13.70
N ILE A 122 -0.20 17.72 13.43
CA ILE A 122 0.50 17.60 12.16
C ILE A 122 -0.36 16.81 11.17
N PRO A 123 -0.48 17.23 9.90
CA PRO A 123 -1.27 16.51 8.93
C PRO A 123 -0.58 15.20 8.51
N VAL A 124 -1.40 14.16 8.34
CA VAL A 124 -0.97 12.85 7.84
C VAL A 124 -1.60 12.61 6.48
N TYR A 125 -0.78 12.22 5.50
CA TYR A 125 -1.23 11.94 4.14
C TYR A 125 -0.93 10.51 3.73
N THR A 126 -1.74 9.99 2.83
CA THR A 126 -1.43 8.79 2.06
C THR A 126 -1.61 9.07 0.58
N LEU A 127 -0.78 8.46 -0.26
CA LEU A 127 -0.81 8.64 -1.70
C LEU A 127 -1.11 7.30 -2.35
N ASP A 128 -2.01 7.32 -3.33
CA ASP A 128 -2.33 6.18 -4.19
C ASP A 128 -2.39 4.86 -3.42
N PRO A 129 -3.32 4.73 -2.45
CA PRO A 129 -3.42 3.55 -1.61
C PRO A 129 -3.60 2.29 -2.46
N VAL A 130 -3.36 1.12 -1.86
CA VAL A 130 -3.55 -0.18 -2.56
C VAL A 130 -4.99 -0.34 -3.09
N ALA A 131 -5.94 0.37 -2.48
CA ALA A 131 -7.35 0.42 -2.84
C ALA A 131 -7.70 1.39 -3.99
N VAL A 132 -6.73 1.99 -4.69
CA VAL A 132 -7.01 2.78 -5.90
C VAL A 132 -7.78 1.91 -6.90
N ASP A 133 -8.94 2.37 -7.29
CA ASP A 133 -9.83 1.71 -8.23
C ASP A 133 -10.35 2.72 -9.26
N GLU A 134 -9.78 2.63 -10.46
CA GLU A 134 -10.17 3.43 -11.62
C GLU A 134 -10.68 2.55 -12.77
N MET A 135 -10.95 1.26 -12.48
CA MET A 135 -11.29 0.25 -13.47
C MET A 135 -12.61 0.61 -14.18
N GLU A 136 -12.65 0.38 -15.49
CA GLU A 136 -13.91 0.44 -16.25
C GLU A 136 -14.83 -0.72 -15.83
N ASP A 137 -16.15 -0.52 -15.87
CA ASP A 137 -17.12 -1.53 -15.38
C ASP A 137 -16.98 -2.88 -16.08
N VAL A 138 -16.65 -2.88 -17.38
CA VAL A 138 -16.40 -4.12 -18.14
C VAL A 138 -15.24 -4.93 -17.56
N ALA A 139 -14.22 -4.28 -17.00
CA ALA A 139 -13.08 -4.94 -16.40
C ALA A 139 -13.42 -5.58 -15.04
N ARG A 140 -14.57 -5.25 -14.43
CA ARG A 140 -15.03 -5.84 -13.17
C ARG A 140 -15.68 -7.21 -13.35
N ILE A 141 -16.09 -7.54 -14.58
CA ILE A 141 -16.76 -8.80 -14.90
C ILE A 141 -15.76 -9.95 -14.78
N SER A 142 -16.08 -10.94 -13.94
CA SER A 142 -15.27 -12.16 -13.74
C SER A 142 -15.84 -13.40 -14.42
N GLY A 143 -17.10 -13.36 -14.85
CA GLY A 143 -17.87 -14.51 -15.31
C GLY A 143 -18.79 -15.14 -14.24
N LEU A 144 -18.71 -14.68 -12.98
CA LEU A 144 -19.62 -15.08 -11.89
C LEU A 144 -20.07 -13.84 -11.10
N PRO A 145 -21.38 -13.50 -11.06
CA PRO A 145 -21.88 -12.30 -10.39
C PRO A 145 -21.44 -12.12 -8.93
N GLU A 146 -21.28 -13.23 -8.21
CA GLU A 146 -20.90 -13.27 -6.79
C GLU A 146 -19.42 -12.94 -6.55
N LEU A 147 -18.56 -13.02 -7.58
CA LEU A 147 -17.11 -12.85 -7.47
C LEU A 147 -16.57 -11.80 -8.45
N PRO A 148 -16.98 -10.52 -8.37
CA PRO A 148 -16.45 -9.49 -9.26
C PRO A 148 -14.95 -9.27 -9.05
N ARG A 149 -14.24 -8.85 -10.11
CA ARG A 149 -12.84 -8.46 -10.02
C ARG A 149 -12.70 -7.19 -9.18
N LYS A 150 -11.67 -7.14 -8.34
CA LYS A 150 -11.35 -5.99 -7.48
C LYS A 150 -10.02 -5.35 -7.88
N SER A 151 -9.95 -4.03 -7.90
CA SER A 151 -8.68 -3.31 -8.04
C SER A 151 -7.92 -3.32 -6.71
N GLN A 152 -6.87 -4.13 -6.62
CA GLN A 152 -5.92 -4.13 -5.52
C GLN A 152 -4.52 -4.35 -6.09
N SER A 153 -3.75 -3.27 -6.19
CA SER A 153 -2.51 -3.26 -6.96
C SER A 153 -1.44 -2.39 -6.32
N HIS A 154 -0.26 -2.36 -6.95
CA HIS A 154 0.84 -1.48 -6.55
C HIS A 154 0.64 -0.06 -7.10
N ALA A 155 -0.55 0.52 -6.87
CA ALA A 155 -1.00 1.78 -7.48
C ALA A 155 -0.02 2.93 -7.29
N LEU A 156 0.51 3.13 -6.07
CA LEU A 156 1.53 4.15 -5.80
C LEU A 156 2.76 4.05 -6.72
N ASN A 157 3.27 2.84 -6.95
CA ASN A 157 4.43 2.68 -7.83
C ASN A 157 4.04 2.83 -9.30
N ILE A 158 2.88 2.29 -9.71
CA ILE A 158 2.36 2.42 -11.07
C ILE A 158 2.20 3.91 -11.43
N LYS A 159 1.53 4.69 -10.57
CA LYS A 159 1.33 6.13 -10.74
C LYS A 159 2.65 6.88 -10.72
N ALA A 160 3.56 6.57 -9.78
CA ALA A 160 4.90 7.17 -9.78
C ALA A 160 5.67 6.95 -11.09
N CYS A 161 5.59 5.76 -11.70
CA CYS A 161 6.17 5.48 -13.01
C CYS A 161 5.52 6.30 -14.13
N ILE A 162 4.19 6.46 -14.11
CA ILE A 162 3.45 7.29 -15.07
C ILE A 162 3.86 8.76 -14.94
N HIS A 163 3.85 9.32 -13.72
CA HIS A 163 4.28 10.70 -13.43
C HIS A 163 5.72 10.95 -13.90
N ARG A 164 6.61 9.99 -13.65
CA ARG A 164 8.01 10.07 -14.09
C ARG A 164 8.11 10.06 -15.61
N TYR A 165 7.46 9.12 -16.28
CA TYR A 165 7.49 9.01 -17.74
C TYR A 165 6.92 10.26 -18.42
N ALA A 166 5.80 10.77 -17.93
CA ALA A 166 5.18 12.01 -18.42
C ALA A 166 6.17 13.18 -18.36
N ARG A 167 6.80 13.39 -17.19
CA ARG A 167 7.79 14.45 -16.97
C ARG A 167 9.05 14.30 -17.83
N GLU A 168 9.63 13.11 -17.90
CA GLU A 168 10.85 12.85 -18.69
C GLU A 168 10.63 13.04 -20.20
N ASN A 169 9.39 12.90 -20.67
CA ASN A 169 9.03 13.04 -22.09
C ASN A 169 8.25 14.33 -22.39
N ASN A 170 8.06 15.21 -21.41
CA ASN A 170 7.26 16.43 -21.54
C ASN A 170 5.85 16.18 -22.09
N LEU A 171 5.21 15.10 -21.63
CA LEU A 171 3.85 14.71 -21.96
C LEU A 171 2.92 14.99 -20.79
N LYS A 172 1.63 15.14 -21.07
CA LYS A 172 0.59 15.18 -20.03
C LYS A 172 0.14 13.76 -19.69
N GLU A 173 -0.16 13.51 -18.41
CA GLU A 173 -0.54 12.17 -17.96
C GLU A 173 -1.86 11.70 -18.56
N GLU A 174 -2.81 12.61 -18.70
CA GLU A 174 -4.12 12.38 -19.30
C GLU A 174 -4.05 12.01 -20.80
N GLU A 175 -2.90 12.18 -21.45
CA GLU A 175 -2.65 11.80 -22.84
C GLU A 175 -2.00 10.41 -22.97
N LEU A 176 -1.60 9.79 -21.84
CA LEU A 176 -0.86 8.52 -21.86
C LEU A 176 -1.78 7.31 -21.95
N ASN A 177 -1.48 6.44 -22.92
CA ASN A 177 -2.00 5.08 -23.03
C ASN A 177 -0.81 4.12 -23.00
N MET A 178 -0.76 3.22 -22.01
CA MET A 178 0.39 2.32 -21.83
C MET A 178 0.05 1.09 -20.98
N ILE A 179 0.95 0.12 -21.00
CA ILE A 179 0.95 -1.00 -20.05
C ILE A 179 2.08 -0.79 -19.05
N VAL A 180 1.76 -0.76 -17.77
CA VAL A 180 2.74 -0.59 -16.69
C VAL A 180 2.82 -1.88 -15.88
N ALA A 181 4.01 -2.47 -15.81
CA ALA A 181 4.27 -3.68 -15.04
C ALA A 181 5.10 -3.35 -13.80
N HIS A 182 4.48 -3.37 -12.63
CA HIS A 182 5.19 -3.41 -11.35
C HIS A 182 5.65 -4.84 -11.08
N MET A 183 6.96 -5.02 -10.91
CA MET A 183 7.57 -6.32 -10.63
C MET A 183 8.36 -6.28 -9.31
N GLY A 184 7.77 -6.85 -8.25
CA GLY A 184 8.39 -6.99 -6.94
C GLY A 184 7.98 -8.29 -6.26
N GLY A 185 7.85 -8.29 -4.92
CA GLY A 185 7.32 -9.45 -4.17
C GLY A 185 5.91 -9.85 -4.61
N GLY A 186 5.08 -8.87 -5.01
CA GLY A 186 3.88 -9.07 -5.81
C GLY A 186 4.03 -8.43 -7.19
N ILE A 187 3.24 -8.89 -8.17
CA ILE A 187 3.26 -8.35 -9.54
C ILE A 187 1.90 -7.76 -9.89
N SER A 188 1.92 -6.53 -10.41
CA SER A 188 0.74 -5.87 -10.98
C SER A 188 1.05 -5.43 -12.40
N VAL A 189 0.18 -5.80 -13.34
CA VAL A 189 0.21 -5.33 -14.73
C VAL A 189 -1.05 -4.54 -14.96
N ALA A 190 -0.89 -3.24 -15.19
CA ALA A 190 -1.98 -2.28 -15.33
C ALA A 190 -2.08 -1.78 -16.77
N ALA A 191 -3.29 -1.78 -17.31
CA ALA A 191 -3.63 -1.06 -18.52
C ALA A 191 -3.98 0.38 -18.16
N ILE A 192 -3.22 1.31 -18.71
CA ILE A 192 -3.38 2.75 -18.51
C ILE A 192 -4.04 3.33 -19.75
N LYS A 193 -5.13 4.07 -19.55
CA LYS A 193 -5.83 4.79 -20.61
C LYS A 193 -6.14 6.21 -20.14
N GLY A 194 -5.58 7.20 -20.83
CA GLY A 194 -5.61 8.60 -20.42
C GLY A 194 -5.13 8.80 -18.97
N GLY A 195 -4.01 8.19 -18.60
CA GLY A 195 -3.42 8.28 -17.25
C GLY A 195 -4.15 7.50 -16.14
N ARG A 196 -5.29 6.87 -16.44
CA ARG A 196 -6.11 6.10 -15.47
C ARG A 196 -5.87 4.61 -15.56
N ILE A 197 -5.90 3.92 -14.42
CA ILE A 197 -5.78 2.46 -14.32
C ILE A 197 -7.13 1.82 -14.68
N VAL A 198 -7.38 1.60 -15.97
CA VAL A 198 -8.69 1.11 -16.46
C VAL A 198 -8.87 -0.41 -16.33
N ASP A 199 -7.76 -1.15 -16.21
CA ASP A 199 -7.76 -2.57 -15.86
C ASP A 199 -6.44 -2.93 -15.16
N VAL A 200 -6.51 -3.78 -14.13
CA VAL A 200 -5.34 -4.31 -13.42
C VAL A 200 -5.68 -5.67 -12.80
N ASN A 201 -4.69 -6.55 -12.65
CA ASN A 201 -4.86 -7.75 -11.85
C ASN A 201 -4.89 -7.43 -10.35
N ASN A 202 -5.72 -8.13 -9.58
CA ASN A 202 -5.60 -8.15 -8.13
C ASN A 202 -4.31 -8.91 -7.77
N ALA A 203 -3.26 -8.20 -7.37
CA ALA A 203 -1.94 -8.80 -7.15
C ALA A 203 -1.90 -9.85 -6.03
N ASN A 204 -2.92 -9.92 -5.16
CA ASN A 204 -3.04 -10.94 -4.12
C ASN A 204 -3.76 -12.20 -4.60
N GLN A 205 -4.59 -12.11 -5.65
CA GLN A 205 -5.52 -13.17 -6.03
C GLN A 205 -5.37 -13.67 -7.47
N MET A 206 -4.78 -12.86 -8.36
CA MET A 206 -4.73 -13.11 -9.80
C MET A 206 -3.47 -12.52 -10.44
N GLY A 207 -3.18 -12.97 -11.66
CA GLY A 207 -2.07 -12.47 -12.47
C GLY A 207 -0.91 -13.46 -12.54
N PRO A 208 0.28 -13.01 -12.95
CA PRO A 208 1.45 -13.88 -13.01
C PRO A 208 1.90 -14.33 -11.61
N PHE A 209 2.62 -15.44 -11.55
CA PHE A 209 3.34 -15.81 -10.33
C PHE A 209 4.40 -14.75 -9.99
N SER A 210 4.73 -14.60 -8.71
CA SER A 210 5.77 -13.70 -8.21
C SER A 210 6.67 -14.44 -7.23
N PRO A 211 7.76 -13.83 -6.73
CA PRO A 211 8.63 -14.47 -5.74
C PRO A 211 7.92 -14.93 -4.47
N GLU A 212 6.81 -14.28 -4.09
CA GLU A 212 6.08 -14.58 -2.85
C GLU A 212 4.64 -15.12 -3.09
N ARG A 213 4.17 -15.22 -4.34
CA ARG A 213 2.76 -15.54 -4.65
C ARG A 213 2.62 -16.43 -5.87
N THR A 214 1.62 -17.30 -5.86
CA THR A 214 1.35 -18.23 -6.97
C THR A 214 0.78 -17.54 -8.21
N GLY A 215 0.15 -16.38 -8.04
CA GLY A 215 -0.69 -15.78 -9.09
C GLY A 215 -1.93 -16.65 -9.37
N SER A 216 -2.43 -16.58 -10.60
CA SER A 216 -3.58 -17.39 -11.05
C SER A 216 -3.23 -18.88 -11.14
N LEU A 217 -4.11 -19.74 -10.60
CA LEU A 217 -4.01 -21.19 -10.66
C LEU A 217 -5.22 -21.82 -11.37
N PRO A 218 -5.12 -23.06 -11.87
CA PRO A 218 -6.27 -23.78 -12.42
C PRO A 218 -7.33 -24.03 -11.34
N SER A 219 -8.46 -23.31 -11.42
CA SER A 219 -9.49 -23.30 -10.36
C SER A 219 -10.01 -24.68 -10.00
N MET A 220 -10.29 -25.53 -11.00
CA MET A 220 -10.76 -26.91 -10.77
C MET A 220 -9.75 -27.74 -9.96
N LYS A 221 -8.45 -27.57 -10.21
CA LYS A 221 -7.41 -28.29 -9.46
C LYS A 221 -7.27 -27.80 -8.03
N VAL A 222 -7.42 -26.49 -7.80
CA VAL A 222 -7.44 -25.94 -6.44
C VAL A 222 -8.64 -26.50 -5.66
N VAL A 223 -9.83 -26.55 -6.27
CA VAL A 223 -11.03 -27.14 -5.66
C VAL A 223 -10.81 -28.63 -5.35
N GLU A 224 -10.32 -29.41 -6.30
CA GLU A 224 -9.97 -30.84 -6.07
C GLU A 224 -9.01 -31.00 -4.89
N MET A 225 -8.01 -30.13 -4.75
CA MET A 225 -7.07 -30.16 -3.63
C MET A 225 -7.72 -29.82 -2.29
N CYS A 226 -8.56 -28.79 -2.23
CA CYS A 226 -9.29 -28.39 -1.03
C CYS A 226 -10.19 -29.51 -0.50
N TYR A 227 -10.81 -30.30 -1.38
CA TYR A 227 -11.67 -31.42 -1.01
C TYR A 227 -10.97 -32.79 -1.02
N SER A 228 -9.65 -32.83 -1.17
CA SER A 228 -8.89 -34.09 -1.24
C SER A 228 -8.70 -34.79 0.11
N GLY A 229 -8.96 -34.10 1.23
CA GLY A 229 -8.65 -34.55 2.58
C GLY A 229 -7.14 -34.55 2.93
N LYS A 230 -6.27 -34.09 2.02
CA LYS A 230 -4.81 -34.01 2.24
C LYS A 230 -4.37 -32.71 2.91
N TYR A 231 -5.16 -31.67 2.78
CA TYR A 231 -4.90 -30.33 3.28
C TYR A 231 -6.10 -29.89 4.12
N THR A 232 -5.86 -29.05 5.12
CA THR A 232 -6.86 -28.50 6.05
C THR A 232 -7.05 -27.02 5.83
#